data_AF-Q4CMR4-F1
#
_entry.id   AF-Q4CMR4-F1
#
_cell.length_a   1.000
_cell.length_b   1.000
_cell.length_c   1.000
_cell.angle_alpha   90.00
_cell.angle_beta   90.00
_cell.angle_gamma   90.00
#
_symmetry.space_group_name_H-M   'P 1'
#
loop_
_entity.id
_entity.type
_entity.pdbx_description
1 polymer ?
#
loop_
_entity_poly.entity_id
_entity_poly.type
_entity_poly.pdbx_seq_one_letter_code
_entity_poly.pdbx_strand_id
1 'polypeptide(L)'
;DQETNAKYMPVATLSNKQPLVTICNSSLSEFGVCGFDLGYNIEDPSNLCMWEAQFGDFANGAQVVIDQFLSSGEEKWQLKSSLILSLPHGYSGAGPEHSSARIERYLQLCSDTDVVPGNFRQESAARMLEARIQKYNWQVCYPSTPANYFHMLRRQVVRQDVKPLVFFFSKARLRPPNVSSLAEMAKGTSFLPVIDTAENEAVVPRKVLFCSGQIESIVNDHRQKLRASNHGAHDDVVLVKLEQLSPFPWEQVADVLEKYHSRNSDVEFTWLQEEPKNMGPWAYVRPRFQKLMRHLGIEKPGTFFKYIGRPTAASPSTGYGSVHVEEENELVAQALS
;
A
#
# COMPACT_ATOMS: atom_id res chain seq x y z
N ASP A 1 -20.70 25.37 13.81
CA ASP A 1 -20.97 26.79 14.12
C ASP A 1 -20.30 27.11 15.44
N GLN A 2 -19.50 28.19 15.49
CA GLN A 2 -18.67 28.50 16.66
C GLN A 2 -19.47 29.06 17.84
N GLU A 3 -20.69 29.57 17.61
CA GLU A 3 -21.54 30.16 18.65
C GLU A 3 -22.53 29.14 19.22
N THR A 4 -23.11 28.31 18.36
CA THR A 4 -24.20 27.38 18.70
C THR A 4 -23.77 25.94 18.89
N ASN A 5 -22.52 25.60 18.56
CA ASN A 5 -22.02 24.22 18.44
C ASN A 5 -22.77 23.36 17.40
N ALA A 6 -23.59 23.96 16.54
CA ALA A 6 -24.28 23.24 15.47
C ALA A 6 -23.25 22.59 14.53
N LYS A 7 -23.39 21.28 14.30
CA LYS A 7 -22.54 20.54 13.35
C LYS A 7 -23.06 20.76 11.93
N TYR A 8 -22.14 20.95 11.00
CA TYR A 8 -22.44 21.04 9.57
C TYR A 8 -21.53 20.10 8.81
N MET A 9 -22.08 19.32 7.87
CA MET A 9 -21.35 18.36 7.08
C MET A 9 -21.53 18.70 5.60
N PRO A 10 -20.61 19.47 4.98
CA PRO A 10 -20.78 19.97 3.61
C PRO A 10 -21.05 18.88 2.59
N VAL A 11 -20.37 17.72 2.72
CA VAL A 11 -20.54 16.57 1.81
C VAL A 11 -21.95 15.97 1.84
N ALA A 12 -22.72 16.21 2.91
CA ALA A 12 -24.12 15.77 3.02
C ALA A 12 -25.11 16.71 2.32
N THR A 13 -24.64 17.79 1.69
CA THR A 13 -25.46 18.90 1.16
C THR A 13 -25.21 19.20 -0.32
N LEU A 14 -24.55 18.28 -1.04
CA LEU A 14 -24.21 18.44 -2.45
C LEU A 14 -25.43 18.40 -3.38
N SER A 15 -26.47 17.63 -3.05
CA SER A 15 -27.69 17.50 -3.87
C SER A 15 -28.84 16.86 -3.08
N ASN A 16 -30.10 17.24 -3.36
CA ASN A 16 -31.28 16.61 -2.77
C ASN A 16 -31.50 15.15 -3.18
N LYS A 17 -30.75 14.65 -4.19
CA LYS A 17 -30.82 13.26 -4.68
C LYS A 17 -29.60 12.43 -4.28
N GLN A 18 -28.70 12.96 -3.44
CA GLN A 18 -27.51 12.22 -3.04
C GLN A 18 -27.85 11.08 -2.06
N PRO A 19 -27.04 10.00 -2.03
CA PRO A 19 -27.09 9.02 -0.94
C PRO A 19 -26.74 9.66 0.41
N LEU A 20 -27.18 9.01 1.49
CA LEU A 20 -26.83 9.40 2.85
C LEU A 20 -25.30 9.33 3.02
N VAL A 21 -24.74 10.36 3.66
CA VAL A 21 -23.35 10.37 4.12
C VAL A 21 -23.38 10.61 5.62
N THR A 22 -22.61 9.82 6.36
CA THR A 22 -22.50 9.96 7.82
C THR A 22 -21.03 9.87 8.21
N ILE A 23 -20.57 10.80 9.06
CA ILE A 23 -19.25 10.76 9.69
C ILE A 23 -19.47 10.64 11.20
N CYS A 24 -19.05 9.52 11.77
CA CYS A 24 -19.25 9.20 13.18
C CYS A 24 -17.93 9.34 13.93
N ASN A 25 -17.84 10.32 14.84
CA ASN A 25 -16.79 10.31 15.86
C ASN A 25 -17.14 9.23 16.87
N SER A 26 -16.46 8.08 16.80
CA SER A 26 -16.73 6.94 17.66
C SER A 26 -16.35 7.23 19.13
N SER A 27 -16.81 6.35 20.02
CA SER A 27 -16.18 6.23 21.35
C SER A 27 -14.74 5.71 21.20
N LEU A 28 -13.96 5.81 22.28
CA LEU A 28 -12.59 5.32 22.33
C LEU A 28 -12.57 3.79 22.52
N SER A 29 -13.00 3.05 21.49
CA SER A 29 -13.05 1.59 21.48
C SER A 29 -12.79 1.06 20.08
N GLU A 30 -11.75 0.25 19.91
CA GLU A 30 -11.43 -0.37 18.63
C GLU A 30 -12.26 -1.63 18.40
N PHE A 31 -12.27 -2.55 19.39
CA PHE A 31 -12.97 -3.83 19.28
C PHE A 31 -14.48 -3.67 18.99
N GLY A 32 -15.16 -2.86 19.81
CA GLY A 32 -16.61 -2.69 19.70
C GLY A 32 -17.02 -1.94 18.43
N VAL A 33 -16.28 -0.88 18.08
CA VAL A 33 -16.62 -0.04 16.91
C VAL A 33 -16.30 -0.76 15.61
N CYS A 34 -15.12 -1.39 15.48
CA CYS A 34 -14.78 -2.17 14.28
C CYS A 34 -15.78 -3.33 14.07
N GLY A 35 -16.18 -4.02 15.15
CA GLY A 35 -17.21 -5.04 15.10
C GLY A 35 -18.59 -4.50 14.68
N PHE A 36 -18.96 -3.32 15.16
CA PHE A 36 -20.19 -2.64 14.77
C PHE A 36 -20.19 -2.28 13.27
N ASP A 37 -19.12 -1.64 12.80
CA ASP A 37 -19.00 -1.22 11.40
C ASP A 37 -18.99 -2.42 10.45
N LEU A 38 -18.35 -3.53 10.86
CA LEU A 38 -18.43 -4.79 10.13
C LEU A 38 -19.86 -5.33 10.06
N GLY A 39 -20.59 -5.36 11.18
CA GLY A 39 -21.99 -5.79 11.20
C GLY A 39 -22.88 -4.91 10.31
N TYR A 40 -22.68 -3.59 10.35
CA TYR A 40 -23.39 -2.63 9.50
C TYR A 40 -23.12 -2.89 8.01
N ASN A 41 -21.86 -3.15 7.65
CA ASN A 41 -21.46 -3.35 6.27
C ASN A 41 -21.80 -4.75 5.73
N ILE A 42 -21.87 -5.78 6.55
CA ILE A 42 -22.33 -7.11 6.12
C ILE A 42 -23.79 -7.08 5.69
N GLU A 43 -24.63 -6.26 6.33
CA GLU A 43 -26.03 -6.10 5.91
C GLU A 43 -26.12 -5.36 4.58
N ASP A 44 -25.45 -4.21 4.51
CA ASP A 44 -25.30 -3.30 3.38
C ASP A 44 -23.96 -3.32 2.62
N PRO A 45 -23.47 -4.38 1.93
CA PRO A 45 -22.10 -4.34 1.38
C PRO A 45 -21.91 -3.35 0.22
N SER A 46 -22.98 -2.77 -0.33
CA SER A 46 -22.87 -1.69 -1.32
C SER A 46 -22.56 -0.33 -0.68
N ASN A 47 -22.76 -0.21 0.64
CA ASN A 47 -22.38 0.99 1.39
C ASN A 47 -20.86 1.09 1.52
N LEU A 48 -20.33 2.26 1.17
CA LEU A 48 -18.93 2.61 1.45
C LEU A 48 -18.76 2.85 2.96
N CYS A 49 -18.47 1.77 3.70
CA CYS A 49 -18.24 1.80 5.14
C CYS A 49 -16.73 1.76 5.43
N MET A 50 -16.25 2.68 6.26
CA MET A 50 -14.82 2.82 6.58
C MET A 50 -14.64 3.01 8.08
N TRP A 51 -13.84 2.12 8.66
CA TRP A 51 -13.34 2.22 10.03
C TRP A 51 -11.91 2.77 10.00
N GLU A 52 -11.66 3.87 10.70
CA GLU A 52 -10.34 4.52 10.75
C GLU A 52 -9.73 4.44 12.14
N ALA A 53 -8.57 3.80 12.24
CA ALA A 53 -7.80 3.78 13.47
C ALA A 53 -7.14 5.14 13.70
N GLN A 54 -7.06 5.61 14.96
CA GLN A 54 -6.39 6.88 15.25
C GLN A 54 -4.91 6.84 14.85
N PHE A 55 -4.23 5.74 15.14
CA PHE A 55 -2.99 5.30 14.48
C PHE A 55 -3.18 3.82 14.16
N GLY A 56 -2.60 3.34 13.06
CA GLY A 56 -2.78 1.95 12.63
C GLY A 56 -2.27 0.94 13.66
N ASP A 57 -1.32 1.35 14.50
CA ASP A 57 -0.79 0.59 15.63
C ASP A 57 -1.89 0.08 16.58
N PHE A 58 -2.99 0.83 16.73
CA PHE A 58 -4.09 0.51 17.65
C PHE A 58 -5.09 -0.51 17.10
N ALA A 59 -5.02 -0.85 15.82
CA ALA A 59 -5.93 -1.82 15.21
C ALA A 59 -5.80 -3.24 15.79
N ASN A 60 -4.70 -3.53 16.48
CA ASN A 60 -4.56 -4.76 17.28
C ASN A 60 -5.62 -4.90 18.39
N GLY A 61 -6.23 -3.80 18.86
CA GLY A 61 -7.37 -3.85 19.77
C GLY A 61 -8.61 -4.52 19.17
N ALA A 62 -8.72 -4.54 17.83
CA ALA A 62 -9.80 -5.20 17.09
C ALA A 62 -9.37 -6.54 16.44
N GLN A 63 -8.25 -7.14 16.86
CA GLN A 63 -7.66 -8.31 16.19
C GLN A 63 -8.66 -9.47 16.00
N VAL A 64 -9.49 -9.77 16.99
CA VAL A 64 -10.50 -10.84 16.90
C VAL A 64 -11.54 -10.54 15.81
N VAL A 65 -11.95 -9.28 15.63
CA VAL A 65 -12.87 -8.90 14.55
C VAL A 65 -12.21 -9.12 13.19
N ILE A 66 -10.95 -8.70 13.06
CA ILE A 66 -10.15 -8.82 11.84
C ILE A 66 -9.94 -10.30 11.46
N ASP A 67 -9.52 -11.12 12.42
CA ASP A 67 -9.12 -12.52 12.18
C ASP A 67 -10.35 -13.43 12.01
N GLN A 68 -11.35 -13.28 12.89
CA GLN A 68 -12.49 -14.20 12.94
C GLN A 68 -13.68 -13.73 12.12
N PHE A 69 -13.70 -12.52 11.58
CA PHE A 69 -14.83 -12.06 10.77
C PHE A 69 -14.38 -11.44 9.45
N LEU A 70 -13.58 -10.38 9.49
CA LEU A 70 -13.26 -9.63 8.27
C LEU A 70 -12.44 -10.45 7.26
N SER A 71 -11.37 -11.11 7.71
CA SER A 71 -10.44 -11.84 6.83
C SER A 71 -10.95 -13.20 6.36
N SER A 72 -11.93 -13.79 7.03
CA SER A 72 -12.35 -15.19 6.83
C SER A 72 -13.86 -15.41 6.77
N GLY A 73 -14.68 -14.36 6.93
CA GLY A 73 -16.13 -14.46 7.03
C GLY A 73 -16.80 -14.93 5.74
N GLU A 74 -16.30 -14.50 4.58
CA GLU A 74 -16.79 -14.96 3.28
C GLU A 74 -16.52 -16.46 3.10
N GLU A 75 -15.33 -16.95 3.43
CA GLU A 75 -14.98 -18.36 3.29
C GLU A 75 -15.78 -19.25 4.24
N LYS A 76 -15.95 -18.83 5.51
CA LYS A 76 -16.64 -19.63 6.53
C LYS A 76 -18.16 -19.60 6.41
N TRP A 77 -18.73 -18.47 6.02
CA TRP A 77 -20.17 -18.21 6.15
C TRP A 77 -20.80 -17.58 4.91
N GLN A 78 -20.04 -17.36 3.83
CA GLN A 78 -20.50 -16.66 2.63
C GLN A 78 -20.99 -15.22 2.92
N LEU A 79 -20.54 -14.63 4.04
CA LEU A 79 -20.84 -13.25 4.41
C LEU A 79 -19.85 -12.33 3.69
N LYS A 80 -20.36 -11.59 2.71
CA LYS A 80 -19.59 -10.58 1.98
C LYS A 80 -19.53 -9.28 2.78
N SER A 81 -18.40 -8.60 2.70
CA SER A 81 -18.18 -7.28 3.29
C SER A 81 -17.26 -6.47 2.37
N SER A 82 -17.52 -5.17 2.26
CA SER A 82 -16.67 -4.17 1.60
C SER A 82 -15.97 -3.27 2.62
N LEU A 83 -16.03 -3.60 3.92
CA LEU A 83 -15.51 -2.77 5.00
C LEU A 83 -14.06 -2.38 4.72
N ILE A 84 -13.80 -1.09 4.85
CA ILE A 84 -12.48 -0.50 4.65
C ILE A 84 -11.84 -0.28 6.02
N LEU A 85 -10.63 -0.83 6.22
CA LEU A 85 -9.76 -0.47 7.33
C LEU A 85 -8.78 0.61 6.86
N SER A 86 -8.95 1.83 7.38
CA SER A 86 -8.08 2.99 7.16
C SER A 86 -7.05 3.05 8.28
N LEU A 87 -5.79 2.71 7.98
CA LEU A 87 -4.75 2.48 8.99
C LEU A 87 -3.57 3.43 8.80
N PRO A 88 -3.48 4.51 9.60
CA PRO A 88 -2.32 5.40 9.54
C PRO A 88 -1.02 4.67 9.85
N HIS A 89 -0.03 4.79 8.97
CA HIS A 89 1.23 4.04 9.03
C HIS A 89 2.37 4.87 8.44
N GLY A 90 3.52 4.87 9.11
CA GLY A 90 4.73 5.46 8.58
C GLY A 90 5.76 5.71 9.67
N TYR A 91 7.02 5.35 9.41
CA TYR A 91 8.12 5.53 10.35
C TYR A 91 8.59 6.98 10.33
N SER A 92 8.03 7.81 11.20
CA SER A 92 8.33 9.27 11.28
C SER A 92 9.01 9.68 12.60
N GLY A 93 9.60 8.71 13.32
CA GLY A 93 10.28 8.97 14.60
C GLY A 93 9.35 9.20 15.79
N ALA A 94 8.06 8.87 15.67
CA ALA A 94 7.05 9.07 16.72
C ALA A 94 7.02 7.95 17.79
N GLY A 95 7.89 6.95 17.67
CA GLY A 95 7.99 5.83 18.60
C GLY A 95 7.11 4.63 18.24
N PRO A 96 7.19 3.55 19.04
CA PRO A 96 6.71 2.23 18.64
C PRO A 96 5.20 2.05 18.55
N GLU A 97 4.40 2.89 19.20
CA GLU A 97 2.93 2.88 19.13
C GLU A 97 2.36 3.92 18.13
N HIS A 98 3.21 4.55 17.33
CA HIS A 98 2.80 5.60 16.38
C HIS A 98 3.53 5.49 15.02
N SER A 99 3.97 4.27 14.67
CA SER A 99 4.79 4.04 13.47
C SER A 99 4.24 2.93 12.59
N SER A 100 3.79 1.82 13.19
CA SER A 100 3.50 0.59 12.46
C SER A 100 2.06 0.12 12.64
N ALA A 101 1.33 0.12 11.53
CA ALA A 101 0.07 -0.61 11.43
C ALA A 101 0.27 -2.13 11.31
N ARG A 102 1.51 -2.64 11.34
CA ARG A 102 1.84 -4.07 11.21
C ARG A 102 1.32 -4.68 9.91
N ILE A 103 1.66 -4.05 8.78
CA ILE A 103 1.28 -4.49 7.43
C ILE A 103 1.52 -6.00 7.24
N GLU A 104 2.63 -6.51 7.78
CA GLU A 104 3.00 -7.93 7.71
C GLU A 104 1.91 -8.88 8.22
N ARG A 105 1.11 -8.47 9.21
CA ARG A 105 0.06 -9.30 9.80
C ARG A 105 -1.15 -9.41 8.87
N TYR A 106 -1.55 -8.30 8.25
CA TYR A 106 -2.63 -8.31 7.26
C TYR A 106 -2.22 -9.10 6.01
N LEU A 107 -0.96 -8.99 5.60
CA LEU A 107 -0.42 -9.78 4.49
C LEU A 107 -0.35 -11.29 4.81
N GLN A 108 -0.01 -11.65 6.05
CA GLN A 108 -0.02 -13.05 6.50
C GLN A 108 -1.43 -13.68 6.48
N LEU A 109 -2.47 -12.87 6.68
CA LEU A 109 -3.87 -13.29 6.63
C LEU A 109 -4.45 -13.27 5.21
N CYS A 110 -3.70 -12.87 4.18
CA CYS A 110 -4.15 -12.93 2.80
C CYS A 110 -4.17 -14.39 2.29
N SER A 111 -5.24 -14.78 1.62
CA SER A 111 -5.39 -16.13 1.03
C SER A 111 -4.65 -16.31 -0.30
N ASP A 112 -4.00 -15.28 -0.83
CA ASP A 112 -3.30 -15.37 -2.10
C ASP A 112 -1.97 -16.12 -1.99
N THR A 113 -1.66 -16.92 -3.00
CA THR A 113 -0.47 -17.78 -3.00
C THR A 113 0.75 -17.03 -3.54
N ASP A 114 1.93 -17.53 -3.22
CA ASP A 114 3.18 -17.02 -3.76
C ASP A 114 3.54 -17.64 -5.12
N VAL A 115 2.63 -18.40 -5.75
CA VAL A 115 2.87 -19.10 -7.03
C VAL A 115 2.34 -18.24 -8.18
N VAL A 116 3.12 -18.13 -9.26
CA VAL A 116 2.67 -17.47 -10.50
C VAL A 116 1.35 -18.12 -10.95
N PRO A 117 0.25 -17.36 -11.04
CA PRO A 117 -1.07 -17.91 -11.31
C PRO A 117 -1.13 -18.63 -12.66
N GLY A 118 -1.88 -19.74 -12.74
CA GLY A 118 -2.05 -20.47 -14.01
C GLY A 118 -2.71 -19.65 -15.13
N ASN A 119 -3.41 -18.56 -14.76
CA ASN A 119 -3.98 -17.61 -15.70
C ASN A 119 -3.10 -16.37 -15.98
N PHE A 120 -1.82 -16.39 -15.58
CA PHE A 120 -0.89 -15.30 -15.81
C PHE A 120 -0.87 -14.88 -17.28
N ARG A 121 -1.09 -13.58 -17.54
CA ARG A 121 -1.14 -12.97 -18.89
C ARG A 121 -2.16 -13.56 -19.87
N GLN A 122 -3.20 -14.26 -19.40
CA GLN A 122 -4.27 -14.76 -20.27
C GLN A 122 -5.19 -13.65 -20.80
N GLU A 123 -5.34 -12.55 -20.05
CA GLU A 123 -6.00 -11.33 -20.50
C GLU A 123 -5.19 -10.09 -20.05
N SER A 124 -5.74 -8.89 -20.27
CA SER A 124 -5.14 -7.65 -19.78
C SER A 124 -4.80 -7.72 -18.28
N ALA A 125 -3.69 -7.09 -17.88
CA ALA A 125 -3.24 -7.02 -16.50
C ALA A 125 -4.33 -6.54 -15.51
N ALA A 126 -5.16 -5.59 -15.92
CA ALA A 126 -6.28 -5.08 -15.12
C ALA A 126 -7.34 -6.16 -14.84
N ARG A 127 -7.74 -6.93 -15.87
CA ARG A 127 -8.71 -8.02 -15.70
C ARG A 127 -8.16 -9.17 -14.86
N MET A 128 -6.89 -9.52 -15.06
CA MET A 128 -6.24 -10.56 -14.27
C MET A 128 -6.14 -10.17 -12.79
N LEU A 129 -5.87 -8.89 -12.50
CA LEU A 129 -5.89 -8.38 -11.13
C LEU A 129 -7.30 -8.41 -10.52
N GLU A 130 -8.33 -7.98 -11.27
CA GLU A 130 -9.71 -8.01 -10.77
C GLU A 130 -10.18 -9.43 -10.46
N ALA A 131 -9.88 -10.40 -11.33
CA ALA A 131 -10.18 -11.81 -11.08
C ALA A 131 -9.52 -12.33 -9.80
N ARG A 132 -8.31 -11.86 -9.46
CA ARG A 132 -7.64 -12.20 -8.19
C ARG A 132 -8.31 -11.53 -7.00
N ILE A 133 -8.75 -10.27 -7.13
CA ILE A 133 -9.48 -9.59 -6.06
C ILE A 133 -10.77 -10.34 -5.75
N GLN A 134 -11.51 -10.77 -6.76
CA GLN A 134 -12.71 -11.60 -6.59
C GLN A 134 -12.42 -12.94 -5.90
N LYS A 135 -11.29 -13.57 -6.23
CA LYS A 135 -10.93 -14.89 -5.73
C LYS A 135 -10.48 -14.88 -4.26
N TYR A 136 -9.66 -13.92 -3.87
CA TYR A 136 -9.01 -13.92 -2.55
C TYR A 136 -9.83 -13.15 -1.51
N ASN A 137 -9.54 -13.39 -0.24
CA ASN A 137 -10.36 -12.93 0.88
C ASN A 137 -10.50 -11.40 0.98
N TRP A 138 -9.42 -10.65 0.77
CA TRP A 138 -9.43 -9.20 0.88
C TRP A 138 -8.29 -8.55 0.08
N GLN A 139 -8.24 -7.23 0.12
CA GLN A 139 -7.21 -6.42 -0.53
C GLN A 139 -6.33 -5.72 0.50
N VAL A 140 -5.05 -5.59 0.19
CA VAL A 140 -4.07 -4.84 0.99
C VAL A 140 -3.37 -3.83 0.10
N CYS A 141 -3.56 -2.55 0.36
CA CYS A 141 -3.01 -1.44 -0.44
C CYS A 141 -2.25 -0.42 0.44
N TYR A 142 -1.28 0.28 -0.13
CA TYR A 142 -0.61 1.40 0.54
C TYR A 142 -0.44 2.55 -0.46
N PRO A 143 -1.53 3.26 -0.80
CA PRO A 143 -1.50 4.29 -1.81
C PRO A 143 -0.56 5.44 -1.43
N SER A 144 0.28 5.89 -2.36
CA SER A 144 1.23 6.98 -2.13
C SER A 144 0.75 8.34 -2.62
N THR A 145 -0.21 8.39 -3.57
CA THR A 145 -0.69 9.65 -4.16
C THR A 145 -2.17 9.90 -3.88
N PRO A 146 -2.61 11.17 -3.81
CA PRO A 146 -4.03 11.51 -3.69
C PRO A 146 -4.90 10.91 -4.81
N ALA A 147 -4.41 10.87 -6.05
CA ALA A 147 -5.14 10.25 -7.17
C ALA A 147 -5.33 8.74 -6.99
N ASN A 148 -4.30 8.01 -6.56
CA ASN A 148 -4.45 6.58 -6.30
C ASN A 148 -5.38 6.31 -5.11
N TYR A 149 -5.31 7.12 -4.05
CA TYR A 149 -6.28 7.05 -2.95
C TYR A 149 -7.72 7.26 -3.44
N PHE A 150 -7.96 8.31 -4.24
CA PHE A 150 -9.26 8.59 -4.85
C PHE A 150 -9.80 7.39 -5.66
N HIS A 151 -8.98 6.81 -6.53
CA HIS A 151 -9.39 5.67 -7.34
C HIS A 151 -9.58 4.40 -6.54
N MET A 152 -8.73 4.15 -5.54
CA MET A 152 -8.84 3.00 -4.64
C MET A 152 -10.19 3.02 -3.91
N LEU A 153 -10.60 4.15 -3.34
CA LEU A 153 -11.90 4.29 -2.68
C LEU A 153 -13.07 4.09 -3.66
N ARG A 154 -13.02 4.72 -4.83
CA ARG A 154 -14.09 4.58 -5.84
C ARG A 154 -14.24 3.13 -6.32
N ARG A 155 -13.12 2.44 -6.47
CA ARG A 155 -13.09 1.03 -6.89
C ARG A 155 -13.83 0.13 -5.90
N GLN A 156 -13.91 0.46 -4.61
CA GLN A 156 -14.68 -0.32 -3.63
C GLN A 156 -16.19 -0.31 -3.88
N VAL A 157 -16.72 0.73 -4.54
CA VAL A 157 -18.16 0.87 -4.83
C VAL A 157 -18.49 0.48 -6.27
N VAL A 158 -17.59 0.75 -7.22
CA VAL A 158 -17.88 0.61 -8.67
C VAL A 158 -17.74 -0.84 -9.16
N ARG A 159 -16.94 -1.67 -8.49
CA ARG A 159 -16.74 -3.08 -8.89
C ARG A 159 -18.00 -3.91 -8.67
N GLN A 160 -18.10 -5.03 -9.40
CA GLN A 160 -19.25 -5.95 -9.27
C GLN A 160 -19.20 -6.79 -7.98
N ASP A 161 -18.00 -7.14 -7.52
CA ASP A 161 -17.82 -8.01 -6.36
C ASP A 161 -17.31 -7.26 -5.15
N VAL A 162 -17.90 -7.56 -4.00
CA VAL A 162 -17.60 -6.89 -2.75
C VAL A 162 -16.47 -7.62 -2.03
N LYS A 163 -15.40 -6.88 -1.69
CA LYS A 163 -14.26 -7.38 -0.92
C LYS A 163 -13.78 -6.36 0.10
N PRO A 164 -13.35 -6.79 1.30
CA PRO A 164 -12.72 -5.88 2.25
C PRO A 164 -11.47 -5.22 1.67
N LEU A 165 -11.14 -4.04 2.19
CA LEU A 165 -9.92 -3.31 1.84
C LEU A 165 -9.21 -2.88 3.11
N VAL A 166 -7.99 -3.38 3.30
CA VAL A 166 -7.05 -2.84 4.27
C VAL A 166 -6.15 -1.88 3.53
N PHE A 167 -6.14 -0.60 3.91
CA PHE A 167 -5.20 0.34 3.34
C PHE A 167 -4.42 1.12 4.40
N PHE A 168 -3.18 1.42 4.02
CA PHE A 168 -2.24 2.19 4.83
C PHE A 168 -2.02 3.56 4.21
N PHE A 169 -1.68 4.55 5.03
CA PHE A 169 -1.30 5.87 4.55
C PHE A 169 -0.40 6.58 5.55
N SER A 170 0.55 7.38 5.07
CA SER A 170 1.41 8.16 5.94
C SER A 170 0.77 9.48 6.32
N LYS A 171 0.70 9.74 7.64
CA LYS A 171 0.32 11.05 8.18
C LYS A 171 1.29 12.16 7.76
N ALA A 172 2.57 11.84 7.55
CA ALA A 172 3.57 12.79 7.06
C ALA A 172 3.28 13.22 5.61
N ARG A 173 2.56 12.39 4.84
CA ARG A 173 2.25 12.63 3.42
C ARG A 173 0.82 13.12 3.17
N LEU A 174 0.11 13.56 4.21
CA LEU A 174 -1.20 14.22 4.10
C LEU A 174 -1.13 15.68 3.65
N ARG A 175 0.06 16.27 3.65
CA ARG A 175 0.31 17.68 3.35
C ARG A 175 1.22 17.79 2.12
N PRO A 176 1.27 18.97 1.47
CA PRO A 176 2.27 19.23 0.43
C PRO A 176 3.69 18.86 0.91
N PRO A 177 4.56 18.36 0.02
CA PRO A 177 4.42 18.40 -1.44
C PRO A 177 3.66 17.24 -2.08
N ASN A 178 3.04 16.32 -1.31
CA ASN A 178 2.29 15.19 -1.89
C ASN A 178 0.95 15.66 -2.47
N VAL A 179 0.88 15.85 -3.78
CA VAL A 179 -0.31 16.34 -4.50
C VAL A 179 -0.54 15.55 -5.78
N SER A 180 -1.80 15.50 -6.22
CA SER A 180 -2.18 15.05 -7.56
C SER A 180 -3.03 16.13 -8.23
N SER A 181 -2.98 16.16 -9.56
CA SER A 181 -3.84 16.99 -10.40
C SER A 181 -5.25 16.40 -10.51
N LEU A 182 -6.24 17.24 -10.84
CA LEU A 182 -7.59 16.77 -11.15
C LEU A 182 -7.63 15.91 -12.43
N ALA A 183 -6.69 16.10 -13.36
CA ALA A 183 -6.60 15.31 -14.58
C ALA A 183 -6.32 13.82 -14.28
N GLU A 184 -5.53 13.53 -13.24
CA GLU A 184 -5.27 12.16 -12.77
C GLU A 184 -6.52 11.49 -12.17
N MET A 185 -7.56 12.26 -11.87
CA MET A 185 -8.85 11.80 -11.32
C MET A 185 -10.00 11.86 -12.34
N ALA A 186 -9.71 12.21 -13.59
CA ALA A 186 -10.71 12.40 -14.64
C ALA A 186 -11.22 11.07 -15.24
N LYS A 187 -12.22 11.16 -16.13
CA LYS A 187 -12.71 9.99 -16.87
C LYS A 187 -11.58 9.37 -17.69
N GLY A 188 -11.43 8.05 -17.61
CA GLY A 188 -10.40 7.30 -18.33
C GLY A 188 -9.15 7.01 -17.50
N THR A 189 -9.04 7.57 -16.29
CA THR A 189 -8.00 7.19 -15.33
C THR A 189 -8.53 6.14 -14.34
N SER A 190 -7.62 5.45 -13.68
CA SER A 190 -7.93 4.35 -12.74
C SER A 190 -6.82 4.20 -11.71
N PHE A 191 -7.08 3.37 -10.69
CA PHE A 191 -6.07 2.98 -9.72
C PHE A 191 -4.89 2.29 -10.40
N LEU A 192 -3.66 2.70 -10.06
CA LEU A 192 -2.44 2.10 -10.56
C LEU A 192 -1.84 1.19 -9.47
N PRO A 193 -1.88 -0.15 -9.62
CA PRO A 193 -1.36 -1.08 -8.61
C PRO A 193 0.18 -1.05 -8.53
N VAL A 194 0.84 -0.64 -9.61
CA VAL A 194 2.29 -0.42 -9.70
C VAL A 194 2.50 0.93 -10.40
N ILE A 195 3.36 1.78 -9.84
CA ILE A 195 3.74 3.07 -10.42
C ILE A 195 5.26 3.08 -10.63
N ASP A 196 5.67 3.13 -11.90
CA ASP A 196 7.06 3.34 -12.31
C ASP A 196 7.38 4.84 -12.20
N THR A 197 8.37 5.22 -11.38
CA THR A 197 8.71 6.64 -11.12
C THR A 197 9.99 7.11 -11.81
N ALA A 198 10.49 6.35 -12.80
CA ALA A 198 11.61 6.80 -13.61
C ALA A 198 11.34 8.18 -14.24
N GLU A 199 12.28 9.10 -14.07
CA GLU A 199 12.16 10.45 -14.62
C GLU A 199 12.34 10.49 -16.14
N ASN A 200 13.09 9.51 -16.66
CA ASN A 200 13.36 9.37 -18.09
C ASN A 200 12.94 7.98 -18.55
N GLU A 201 12.01 7.93 -19.50
CA GLU A 201 11.55 6.69 -20.12
C GLU A 201 12.66 5.90 -20.81
N ALA A 202 13.80 6.50 -21.16
CA ALA A 202 14.96 5.86 -21.77
C ALA A 202 16.06 5.44 -20.77
N VAL A 203 15.83 5.58 -19.45
CA VAL A 203 16.82 5.21 -18.43
C VAL A 203 17.30 3.77 -18.59
N VAL A 204 18.62 3.57 -18.52
CA VAL A 204 19.28 2.28 -18.39
C VAL A 204 19.61 2.10 -16.91
N PRO A 205 18.80 1.35 -16.14
CA PRO A 205 18.94 1.33 -14.70
C PRO A 205 20.11 0.45 -14.27
N ARG A 206 20.89 0.93 -13.30
CA ARG A 206 21.76 0.07 -12.50
C ARG A 206 20.97 -0.68 -11.43
N LYS A 207 19.99 -0.01 -10.81
CA LYS A 207 19.17 -0.57 -9.74
C LYS A 207 17.70 -0.18 -9.92
N VAL A 208 16.80 -1.12 -9.64
CA VAL A 208 15.35 -0.91 -9.57
C VAL A 208 14.87 -1.31 -8.18
N LEU A 209 14.39 -0.31 -7.44
CA LEU A 209 13.94 -0.39 -6.06
C LEU A 209 12.41 -0.47 -6.02
N PHE A 210 11.87 -1.67 -5.80
CA PHE A 210 10.45 -1.82 -5.50
C PHE A 210 10.20 -1.44 -4.04
N CYS A 211 9.17 -0.65 -3.78
CA CYS A 211 8.82 -0.18 -2.44
C CYS A 211 7.32 0.09 -2.32
N SER A 212 6.84 0.43 -1.13
CA SER A 212 5.42 0.73 -0.89
C SER A 212 5.27 1.89 0.08
N GLY A 213 4.26 2.75 -0.13
CA GLY A 213 4.00 3.90 0.75
C GLY A 213 5.04 5.02 0.69
N GLN A 214 5.34 5.61 1.85
CA GLN A 214 6.06 6.89 1.94
C GLN A 214 7.56 6.81 1.66
N ILE A 215 8.17 5.63 1.72
CA ILE A 215 9.63 5.45 1.59
C ILE A 215 10.15 5.90 0.23
N GLU A 216 9.34 5.76 -0.83
CA GLU A 216 9.67 6.30 -2.15
C GLU A 216 9.94 7.80 -2.06
N SER A 217 9.02 8.53 -1.43
CA SER A 217 9.13 9.97 -1.32
C SER A 217 10.27 10.37 -0.40
N ILE A 218 10.58 9.60 0.66
CA ILE A 218 11.74 9.85 1.53
C ILE A 218 13.05 9.77 0.72
N VAL A 219 13.22 8.71 -0.08
CA VAL A 219 14.40 8.55 -0.93
C VAL A 219 14.44 9.60 -2.04
N ASN A 220 13.30 9.89 -2.67
CA ASN A 220 13.23 10.90 -3.73
C ASN A 220 13.52 12.31 -3.20
N ASP A 221 13.00 12.68 -2.03
CA ASP A 221 13.28 13.97 -1.37
C ASP A 221 14.79 14.15 -1.11
N HIS A 222 15.48 13.08 -0.70
CA HIS A 222 16.95 13.08 -0.54
C HIS A 222 17.67 13.16 -1.90
N ARG A 223 17.23 12.40 -2.90
CA ARG A 223 17.78 12.44 -4.26
C ARG A 223 17.69 13.84 -4.87
N GLN A 224 16.56 14.53 -4.73
CA GLN A 224 16.41 15.90 -5.25
C GLN A 224 17.36 16.89 -4.56
N LYS A 225 17.60 16.75 -3.25
CA LYS A 225 18.60 17.55 -2.53
C LYS A 225 20.02 17.33 -3.07
N LEU A 226 20.40 16.08 -3.38
CA LEU A 226 21.69 15.74 -3.99
C LEU A 226 21.82 16.29 -5.42
N ARG A 227 20.74 16.28 -6.19
CA ARG A 227 20.73 16.81 -7.56
C ARG A 227 20.89 18.32 -7.64
N ALA A 228 20.54 19.05 -6.58
CA ALA A 228 20.80 20.47 -6.49
C ALA A 228 22.31 20.80 -6.58
N SER A 229 23.20 19.89 -6.16
CA SER A 229 24.66 20.04 -6.27
C SER A 229 25.30 19.22 -7.39
N ASN A 230 24.73 18.05 -7.73
CA ASN A 230 25.22 17.18 -8.80
C ASN A 230 24.06 16.75 -9.72
N HIS A 231 23.85 17.47 -10.81
CA HIS A 231 22.77 17.19 -11.75
C HIS A 231 22.86 15.74 -12.27
N GLY A 232 21.74 15.01 -12.22
CA GLY A 232 21.67 13.62 -12.66
C GLY A 232 22.16 12.58 -11.64
N ALA A 233 22.46 12.99 -10.41
CA ALA A 233 22.86 12.06 -9.37
C ALA A 233 21.78 10.97 -9.14
N HIS A 234 22.20 9.71 -9.28
CA HIS A 234 21.37 8.51 -9.09
C HIS A 234 20.17 8.40 -10.03
N ASP A 235 20.23 8.98 -11.24
CA ASP A 235 19.20 8.79 -12.27
C ASP A 235 19.11 7.33 -12.74
N ASP A 236 20.19 6.56 -12.57
CA ASP A 236 20.28 5.12 -12.83
C ASP A 236 19.66 4.25 -11.73
N VAL A 237 19.15 4.87 -10.65
CA VAL A 237 18.40 4.21 -9.57
C VAL A 237 16.92 4.56 -9.72
N VAL A 238 16.13 3.58 -10.19
CA VAL A 238 14.69 3.74 -10.41
C VAL A 238 13.92 3.26 -9.19
N LEU A 239 12.97 4.07 -8.72
CA LEU A 239 12.00 3.67 -7.70
C LEU A 239 10.71 3.20 -8.38
N VAL A 240 10.13 2.13 -7.87
CA VAL A 240 8.85 1.59 -8.37
C VAL A 240 7.94 1.34 -7.18
N LYS A 241 6.79 2.01 -7.16
CA LYS A 241 5.83 1.92 -6.06
C LYS A 241 4.85 0.78 -6.31
N LEU A 242 4.82 -0.17 -5.38
CA LEU A 242 3.83 -1.23 -5.31
C LEU A 242 2.69 -0.76 -4.41
N GLU A 243 1.65 -0.23 -5.03
CA GLU A 243 0.51 0.43 -4.37
C GLU A 243 -0.54 -0.59 -3.90
N GLN A 244 -0.68 -1.70 -4.63
CA GLN A 244 -1.44 -2.86 -4.20
C GLN A 244 -0.48 -4.01 -3.91
N LEU A 245 -0.45 -4.44 -2.64
CA LEU A 245 0.38 -5.53 -2.16
C LEU A 245 -0.34 -6.87 -2.34
N SER A 246 -1.60 -6.96 -1.89
CA SER A 246 -2.46 -8.13 -2.05
C SER A 246 -3.80 -7.76 -2.69
N PRO A 247 -4.32 -8.58 -3.62
CA PRO A 247 -3.59 -9.65 -4.32
C PRO A 247 -2.41 -9.09 -5.11
N PHE A 248 -1.30 -9.84 -5.15
CA PHE A 248 -0.09 -9.40 -5.82
C PHE A 248 -0.33 -9.11 -7.32
N PRO A 249 0.05 -7.93 -7.83
CA PRO A 249 -0.20 -7.54 -9.22
C PRO A 249 0.86 -8.13 -10.16
N TRP A 250 0.78 -9.46 -10.35
CA TRP A 250 1.77 -10.26 -11.10
C TRP A 250 2.14 -9.67 -12.47
N GLU A 251 1.16 -9.33 -13.31
CA GLU A 251 1.40 -8.80 -14.65
C GLU A 251 2.10 -7.45 -14.62
N GLN A 252 1.61 -6.51 -13.79
CA GLN A 252 2.17 -5.17 -13.71
C GLN A 252 3.60 -5.17 -13.17
N VAL A 253 3.91 -6.06 -12.21
CA VAL A 253 5.28 -6.25 -11.72
C VAL A 253 6.14 -6.90 -12.81
N ALA A 254 5.63 -7.90 -13.53
CA ALA A 254 6.36 -8.55 -14.62
C ALA A 254 6.75 -7.56 -15.72
N ASP A 255 5.83 -6.67 -16.10
CA ASP A 255 6.07 -5.66 -17.13
C ASP A 255 7.22 -4.72 -16.74
N VAL A 256 7.31 -4.31 -15.46
CA VAL A 256 8.43 -3.51 -14.95
C VAL A 256 9.74 -4.31 -14.94
N LEU A 257 9.72 -5.56 -14.47
CA LEU A 257 10.90 -6.42 -14.43
C LEU A 257 11.48 -6.62 -15.83
N GLU A 258 10.64 -6.98 -16.81
CA GLU A 258 11.06 -7.18 -18.20
C GLU A 258 11.51 -5.86 -18.86
N LYS A 259 10.78 -4.76 -18.65
CA LYS A 259 11.15 -3.42 -19.15
C LYS A 259 12.59 -3.10 -18.77
N TYR A 260 12.94 -3.23 -17.50
CA TYR A 260 14.25 -2.83 -17.02
C TYR A 260 15.33 -3.89 -17.26
N HIS A 261 14.99 -5.17 -17.22
CA HIS A 261 15.93 -6.24 -17.57
C HIS A 261 16.33 -6.18 -19.06
N SER A 262 15.39 -5.84 -19.95
CA SER A 262 15.69 -5.70 -21.39
C SER A 262 16.63 -4.53 -21.71
N ARG A 263 16.69 -3.51 -20.83
CA ARG A 263 17.57 -2.34 -20.97
C ARG A 263 18.94 -2.56 -20.35
N ASN A 264 18.97 -3.29 -19.23
CA ASN A 264 20.20 -3.70 -18.59
C ASN A 264 20.02 -5.12 -18.02
N SER A 265 20.64 -6.11 -18.65
CA SER A 265 20.60 -7.49 -18.17
C SER A 265 21.23 -7.66 -16.79
N ASP A 266 22.11 -6.74 -16.38
CA ASP A 266 22.79 -6.70 -15.07
C ASP A 266 22.07 -5.82 -14.03
N VAL A 267 20.85 -5.35 -14.31
CA VAL A 267 20.07 -4.54 -13.37
C VAL A 267 19.87 -5.29 -12.04
N GLU A 268 20.07 -4.57 -10.94
CA GLU A 268 19.79 -5.07 -9.60
C GLU A 268 18.33 -4.80 -9.22
N PHE A 269 17.55 -5.86 -9.02
CA PHE A 269 16.20 -5.76 -8.46
C PHE A 269 16.23 -5.94 -6.94
N THR A 270 15.68 -4.94 -6.23
CA THR A 270 15.76 -4.85 -4.77
C THR A 270 14.44 -4.38 -4.19
N TRP A 271 14.04 -4.96 -3.06
CA TRP A 271 12.97 -4.44 -2.23
C TRP A 271 13.51 -3.41 -1.25
N LEU A 272 12.86 -2.25 -1.17
CA LEU A 272 13.15 -1.17 -0.24
C LEU A 272 11.95 -0.94 0.69
N GLN A 273 12.18 -0.95 1.99
CA GLN A 273 11.16 -0.63 3.00
C GLN A 273 11.73 0.08 4.23
N GLU A 274 10.90 0.83 4.93
CA GLU A 274 11.30 1.50 6.17
C GLU A 274 11.11 0.60 7.40
N GLU A 275 10.23 -0.39 7.31
CA GLU A 275 9.94 -1.31 8.40
C GLU A 275 11.12 -2.27 8.67
N PRO A 276 11.29 -2.73 9.92
CA PRO A 276 12.21 -3.82 10.27
C PRO A 276 12.05 -5.03 9.34
N LYS A 277 13.12 -5.78 9.09
CA LYS A 277 13.12 -6.94 8.16
C LYS A 277 12.11 -8.04 8.49
N ASN A 278 11.71 -8.16 9.76
CA ASN A 278 10.67 -9.08 10.22
C ASN A 278 9.25 -8.48 10.20
N MET A 279 9.10 -7.27 9.68
CA MET A 279 7.87 -6.49 9.56
C MET A 279 7.73 -5.97 8.12
N GLY A 280 6.64 -5.25 7.85
CA GLY A 280 6.37 -4.71 6.52
C GLY A 280 6.16 -5.81 5.47
N PRO A 281 6.18 -5.44 4.17
CA PRO A 281 5.79 -6.38 3.12
C PRO A 281 6.86 -7.43 2.77
N TRP A 282 8.11 -7.29 3.22
CA TRP A 282 9.24 -8.11 2.77
C TRP A 282 8.96 -9.63 2.77
N ALA A 283 8.43 -10.17 3.87
CA ALA A 283 8.17 -11.60 4.00
C ALA A 283 7.12 -12.10 2.99
N TYR A 284 6.16 -11.24 2.61
CA TYR A 284 5.12 -11.54 1.65
C TYR A 284 5.60 -11.40 0.20
N VAL A 285 6.31 -10.31 -0.12
CA VAL A 285 6.72 -10.00 -1.50
C VAL A 285 7.92 -10.82 -1.96
N ARG A 286 8.87 -11.13 -1.08
CA ARG A 286 10.10 -11.87 -1.43
C ARG A 286 9.84 -13.17 -2.21
N PRO A 287 9.01 -14.13 -1.74
CA PRO A 287 8.78 -15.36 -2.47
C PRO A 287 8.07 -15.14 -3.81
N ARG A 288 7.19 -14.14 -3.89
CA ARG A 288 6.45 -13.77 -5.12
C ARG A 288 7.37 -13.20 -6.19
N PHE A 289 8.19 -12.21 -5.84
CA PHE A 289 9.22 -11.66 -6.73
C PHE A 289 10.19 -12.74 -7.20
N GLN A 290 10.70 -13.58 -6.28
CA GLN A 290 11.64 -14.64 -6.64
C GLN A 290 11.01 -15.62 -7.64
N LYS A 291 9.79 -16.10 -7.38
CA LYS A 291 9.09 -17.03 -8.29
C LYS A 291 8.76 -16.38 -9.63
N LEU A 292 8.38 -15.10 -9.64
CA LEU A 292 8.14 -14.36 -10.88
C LEU A 292 9.42 -14.19 -11.70
N MET A 293 10.53 -13.78 -11.08
CA MET A 293 11.83 -13.64 -11.77
C MET A 293 12.31 -14.96 -12.39
N ARG A 294 12.07 -16.12 -11.72
CA ARG A 294 12.31 -17.45 -12.30
C ARG A 294 11.44 -17.70 -13.50
N HIS A 295 10.14 -17.45 -13.36
CA HIS A 295 9.15 -17.70 -14.40
C HIS A 295 9.45 -16.91 -15.68
N LEU A 296 9.92 -15.67 -15.53
CA LEU A 296 10.29 -14.78 -16.64
C LEU A 296 11.70 -15.04 -17.20
N GLY A 297 12.49 -15.93 -16.58
CA GLY A 297 13.88 -16.18 -16.99
C GLY A 297 14.86 -15.04 -16.68
N ILE A 298 14.49 -14.13 -15.76
CA ILE A 298 15.28 -12.95 -15.36
C ILE A 298 16.28 -13.31 -14.24
N GLU A 299 15.96 -14.30 -13.40
CA GLU A 299 16.87 -14.74 -12.33
C GLU A 299 18.15 -15.34 -12.92
N LYS A 300 19.29 -14.72 -12.60
CA LYS A 300 20.60 -15.32 -12.87
C LYS A 300 20.96 -16.32 -11.78
N PRO A 301 21.66 -17.42 -12.13
CA PRO A 301 22.20 -18.33 -11.13
C PRO A 301 22.97 -17.60 -10.03
N GLY A 302 22.59 -17.82 -8.77
CA GLY A 302 23.23 -17.22 -7.60
C GLY A 302 22.81 -15.76 -7.29
N THR A 303 21.94 -15.15 -8.10
CA THR A 303 21.35 -13.85 -7.79
C THR A 303 19.97 -14.02 -7.16
N PHE A 304 19.71 -13.26 -6.11
CA PHE A 304 18.42 -13.28 -5.41
C PHE A 304 17.85 -11.88 -5.38
N PHE A 305 16.52 -11.79 -5.28
CA PHE A 305 15.86 -10.52 -5.03
C PHE A 305 16.38 -9.92 -3.72
N LYS A 306 17.00 -8.75 -3.79
CA LYS A 306 17.71 -8.16 -2.65
C LYS A 306 16.76 -7.40 -1.73
N TYR A 307 17.25 -7.06 -0.54
CA TYR A 307 16.52 -6.35 0.51
C TYR A 307 17.35 -5.17 1.02
N ILE A 308 16.72 -4.01 1.12
CA ILE A 308 17.21 -2.82 1.81
C ILE A 308 16.09 -2.40 2.77
N GLY A 309 16.41 -2.29 4.06
CA GLY A 309 15.44 -1.98 5.10
C GLY A 309 16.06 -2.08 6.49
N ARG A 310 15.32 -1.64 7.50
CA ARG A 310 15.78 -1.70 8.90
C ARG A 310 16.09 -3.16 9.32
N PRO A 311 17.03 -3.37 10.24
CA PRO A 311 17.31 -4.71 10.79
C PRO A 311 16.08 -5.27 11.52
N THR A 312 16.08 -6.57 11.80
CA THR A 312 14.98 -7.19 12.57
C THR A 312 14.89 -6.59 13.97
N ALA A 313 13.68 -6.33 14.45
CA ALA A 313 13.44 -5.76 15.77
C ALA A 313 12.25 -6.43 16.46
N ALA A 314 12.27 -6.45 17.79
CA ALA A 314 11.10 -6.87 18.59
C ALA A 314 10.04 -5.75 18.66
N SER A 315 10.50 -4.52 18.87
CA SER A 315 9.68 -3.31 18.85
C SER A 315 9.38 -2.86 17.41
N PRO A 316 8.19 -2.31 17.12
CA PRO A 316 7.88 -1.74 15.82
C PRO A 316 8.91 -0.73 15.33
N SER A 317 9.35 0.19 16.20
CA SER A 317 10.37 1.19 15.90
C SER A 317 11.23 1.46 17.14
N THR A 318 12.32 2.22 16.94
CA THR A 318 13.04 2.86 18.05
C THR A 318 12.17 3.93 18.71
N GLY A 319 12.40 4.16 20.01
CA GLY A 319 11.83 5.28 20.76
C GLY A 319 12.72 6.54 20.78
N TYR A 320 13.93 6.46 20.20
CA TYR A 320 14.88 7.56 20.19
C TYR A 320 14.93 8.23 18.80
N GLY A 321 14.61 9.52 18.75
CA GLY A 321 14.58 10.27 17.48
C GLY A 321 15.93 10.32 16.75
N SER A 322 17.05 10.40 17.47
CA SER A 322 18.39 10.39 16.86
C SER A 322 18.69 9.07 16.14
N VAL A 323 18.34 7.94 16.76
CA VAL A 323 18.51 6.60 16.16
C VAL A 323 17.61 6.46 14.92
N HIS A 324 16.37 6.95 14.98
CA HIS A 324 15.47 6.92 13.83
C HIS A 324 16.06 7.67 12.61
N VAL A 325 16.62 8.87 12.84
CA VAL A 325 17.28 9.67 11.80
C VAL A 325 18.52 8.96 11.23
N GLU A 326 19.33 8.34 12.10
CA GLU A 326 20.50 7.56 11.67
C GLU A 326 20.08 6.38 10.78
N GLU A 327 19.10 5.60 11.21
CA GLU A 327 18.55 4.46 10.44
C GLU A 327 17.98 4.91 9.08
N GLU A 328 17.26 6.04 9.03
CA GLU A 328 16.72 6.56 7.77
C GLU A 328 17.82 7.01 6.81
N ASN A 329 18.84 7.71 7.32
CA ASN A 329 19.97 8.14 6.50
C ASN A 329 20.75 6.94 5.94
N GLU A 330 20.98 5.91 6.75
CA GLU A 330 21.63 4.68 6.31
C GLU A 330 20.81 3.98 5.22
N LEU A 331 19.49 3.89 5.41
CA LEU A 331 18.55 3.33 4.45
C LEU A 331 18.59 4.04 3.09
N VAL A 332 18.55 5.38 3.12
CA VAL A 332 18.63 6.23 1.91
C VAL A 332 19.98 6.05 1.22
N ALA A 333 21.09 6.01 1.96
CA ALA A 333 22.42 5.79 1.41
C ALA A 333 22.55 4.42 0.72
N GLN A 334 22.04 3.36 1.35
CA GLN A 334 22.01 2.02 0.76
C GLN A 334 21.13 1.98 -0.51
N ALA A 335 19.99 2.68 -0.50
CA ALA A 335 19.10 2.76 -1.66
C ALA A 335 19.81 3.38 -2.87
N LEU A 336 20.47 4.53 -2.68
CA LEU A 336 21.08 5.30 -3.77
C LEU A 336 22.47 4.81 -4.21
N SER A 337 23.24 4.17 -3.30
CA SER A 337 24.57 3.59 -3.63
C SER A 337 24.53 2.56 -4.75
#